data_AF-A0A9E5L3L4-F1
#
_entry.id   AF-A0A9E5L3L4-F1
#
_cell.length_a   1.000
_cell.length_b   1.000
_cell.length_c   1.000
_cell.angle_alpha   90.00
_cell.angle_beta   90.00
_cell.angle_gamma   90.00
#
_symmetry.space_group_name_H-M   'P 1'
#
loop_
_entity.id
_entity.type
_entity.pdbx_description
1 polymer ?
#
loop_
_entity_poly.entity_id
_entity_poly.type
_entity_poly.pdbx_seq_one_letter_code
_entity_poly.pdbx_strand_id
1 'polypeptide(L)'
;MAKMISIYDTKVLGKKLDTSLKCEFTDLNGQTKITKAYIKYSCQLGLMGIDSKTFTPNNKVTRAEFGTVLSRALYGTTYTAHGSAPYYQGHLNALKENGVMNNITPTIKETIGTAMLMLMRAANK
;
A
#
# COMPACT_ATOMS: atom_id res chain seq x y z
N MET A 1 4.04 7.41 -0.61
CA MET A 1 3.16 6.34 -1.15
C MET A 1 1.75 6.37 -0.56
N ALA A 2 1.57 6.52 0.76
CA ALA A 2 0.26 6.52 1.44
C ALA A 2 -0.82 7.36 0.75
N LYS A 3 -0.53 8.63 0.39
CA LYS A 3 -1.49 9.49 -0.32
C LYS A 3 -2.00 8.89 -1.62
N MET A 4 -1.12 8.34 -2.45
CA MET A 4 -1.51 7.83 -3.77
C MET A 4 -2.41 6.59 -3.64
N ILE A 5 -2.03 5.64 -2.78
CA ILE A 5 -2.83 4.42 -2.63
C ILE A 5 -4.18 4.72 -1.96
N SER A 6 -4.23 5.60 -0.95
CA SER A 6 -5.50 5.98 -0.31
C SER A 6 -6.44 6.70 -1.29
N ILE A 7 -5.91 7.54 -2.19
CA ILE A 7 -6.71 8.17 -3.24
C ILE A 7 -7.23 7.09 -4.21
N TYR A 8 -6.37 6.19 -4.65
CA TYR A 8 -6.78 5.09 -5.53
C TYR A 8 -7.89 4.24 -4.90
N ASP A 9 -7.71 3.79 -3.66
CA ASP A 9 -8.65 2.91 -2.98
C ASP A 9 -10.01 3.58 -2.75
N THR A 10 -10.02 4.87 -2.41
CA THR A 10 -11.27 5.63 -2.14
C THR A 10 -11.95 6.15 -3.41
N LYS A 11 -11.20 6.57 -4.43
CA LYS A 11 -11.74 7.23 -5.63
C LYS A 11 -11.91 6.30 -6.82
N VAL A 12 -11.08 5.27 -6.94
CA VAL A 12 -11.13 4.31 -8.05
C VAL A 12 -11.87 3.06 -7.61
N LEU A 13 -11.51 2.48 -6.46
CA LEU A 13 -12.15 1.27 -5.95
C LEU A 13 -13.39 1.53 -5.08
N GLY A 14 -13.66 2.80 -4.74
CA GLY A 14 -14.85 3.18 -3.97
C GLY A 14 -14.86 2.70 -2.51
N LYS A 15 -13.70 2.30 -1.96
CA LYS A 15 -13.64 1.82 -0.58
C LYS A 15 -13.86 2.94 0.43
N LYS A 16 -14.48 2.57 1.55
CA LYS A 16 -14.78 3.48 2.66
C LYS A 16 -13.75 3.30 3.76
N LEU A 17 -13.42 4.41 4.43
CA LEU A 17 -12.54 4.42 5.58
C LEU A 17 -13.25 3.77 6.78
N ASP A 18 -12.56 2.90 7.50
CA ASP A 18 -13.03 2.45 8.81
C ASP A 18 -12.62 3.48 9.88
N THR A 19 -13.57 4.32 10.27
CA THR A 19 -13.34 5.37 11.27
C THR A 19 -13.28 4.85 12.70
N SER A 20 -13.60 3.57 12.94
CA SER A 20 -13.45 2.95 14.27
C SER A 20 -11.97 2.71 14.61
N LEU A 21 -11.12 2.55 13.59
CA LEU A 21 -9.68 2.42 13.75
C LEU A 21 -9.05 3.76 14.10
N LYS A 22 -8.38 3.82 15.27
CA LYS A 22 -7.72 5.03 15.77
C LYS A 22 -6.58 5.48 14.86
N CYS A 23 -5.73 4.54 14.44
CA CYS A 23 -4.61 4.77 13.52
C CYS A 23 -3.74 5.97 13.93
N GLU A 24 -3.10 5.84 15.10
CA GLU A 24 -2.25 6.87 15.70
C GLU A 24 -0.79 6.42 15.67
N PHE A 25 0.09 7.33 15.26
CA PHE A 25 1.52 7.04 15.08
C PHE A 25 2.36 8.11 15.80
N THR A 26 3.39 7.68 16.52
CA THR A 26 4.21 8.56 17.37
C THR A 26 5.27 9.34 16.59
N ASP A 27 5.56 8.92 15.35
CA ASP A 27 6.68 9.42 14.53
C ASP A 27 6.23 10.35 13.38
N LEU A 28 5.11 11.06 13.58
CA LEU A 28 4.58 12.01 12.59
C LEU A 28 4.97 13.47 12.84
N ASN A 29 5.86 13.72 13.79
CA ASN A 29 6.37 15.07 14.06
C ASN A 29 7.10 15.62 12.82
N GLY A 30 6.89 16.91 12.53
CA GLY A 30 7.41 17.56 11.32
C GLY A 30 6.65 17.24 10.01
N GLN A 31 5.67 16.33 10.02
CA GLN A 31 4.85 16.04 8.84
C GLN A 31 3.73 17.05 8.65
N THR A 32 3.40 17.35 7.39
CA THR A 32 2.28 18.24 7.05
C THR A 32 0.94 17.66 7.49
N LYS A 33 -0.07 18.52 7.68
CA LYS A 33 -1.45 18.09 7.99
C LYS A 33 -1.99 17.10 6.95
N ILE A 34 -1.70 17.35 5.67
CA ILE A 34 -2.12 16.48 4.55
C ILE A 34 -1.45 15.11 4.66
N THR A 35 -0.13 15.08 4.90
CA THR A 35 0.60 13.82 5.06
C THR A 35 0.05 12.99 6.22
N LYS A 36 -0.18 13.62 7.37
CA LYS A 36 -0.79 12.97 8.56
C LYS A 36 -2.17 12.38 8.24
N ALA A 37 -3.01 13.12 7.52
CA ALA A 37 -4.34 12.64 7.12
C ALA A 37 -4.26 11.38 6.24
N TYR A 38 -3.41 11.39 5.21
CA TYR A 38 -3.30 10.24 4.31
C TYR A 38 -2.63 9.01 4.94
N ILE A 39 -1.73 9.23 5.90
CA ILE A 39 -1.19 8.16 6.76
C ILE A 39 -2.32 7.50 7.54
N LYS A 40 -3.15 8.30 8.22
CA LYS A 40 -4.32 7.81 8.93
C LYS A 40 -5.27 7.06 7.98
N TYR A 41 -5.59 7.62 6.81
CA TYR A 41 -6.46 6.97 5.83
C TYR A 41 -5.90 5.63 5.35
N SER A 42 -4.60 5.55 5.08
CA SER A 42 -3.98 4.28 4.65
C SER A 42 -4.08 3.18 5.72
N CYS A 43 -4.09 3.55 7.00
CA CYS A 43 -4.34 2.60 8.08
C CYS A 43 -5.83 2.24 8.20
N GLN A 44 -6.72 3.22 8.10
CA GLN A 44 -8.18 3.00 8.14
C GLN A 44 -8.72 2.20 6.95
N LEU A 45 -7.97 2.12 5.85
CA LEU A 45 -8.25 1.25 4.70
C LEU A 45 -7.65 -0.16 4.87
N GLY A 46 -6.94 -0.43 5.98
CA GLY A 46 -6.23 -1.70 6.18
C GLY A 46 -5.07 -1.91 5.21
N LEU A 47 -4.43 -0.83 4.76
CA LEU A 47 -3.38 -0.88 3.74
C LEU A 47 -1.98 -0.75 4.34
N MET A 48 -1.77 0.21 5.25
CA MET A 48 -0.45 0.53 5.81
C MET A 48 -0.53 0.86 7.30
N GLY A 49 0.47 0.44 8.09
CA GLY A 49 0.59 0.82 9.51
C GLY A 49 -0.43 0.15 10.43
N ILE A 50 -1.09 -0.93 9.98
CA ILE A 50 -2.00 -1.73 10.81
C ILE A 50 -1.22 -2.29 11.99
N ASP A 51 -1.77 -2.16 13.20
CA ASP A 51 -1.20 -2.63 14.47
C ASP A 51 0.21 -2.11 14.81
N SER A 52 0.68 -1.05 14.12
CA SER A 52 1.97 -0.43 14.37
C SER A 52 1.83 0.87 15.18
N LYS A 53 2.79 1.14 16.06
CA LYS A 53 2.91 2.42 16.79
C LYS A 53 3.67 3.50 16.00
N THR A 54 4.38 3.10 14.94
CA THR A 54 5.19 3.98 14.08
C THR A 54 4.85 3.74 12.60
N PHE A 55 4.94 4.78 11.79
CA PHE A 55 4.63 4.73 10.36
C PHE A 55 5.87 4.82 9.47
N THR A 56 6.92 5.48 9.94
CA THR A 56 8.18 5.79 9.24
C THR A 56 7.98 6.59 7.93
N PRO A 57 7.34 7.78 8.00
CA PRO A 57 6.85 8.51 6.82
C PRO A 57 7.93 8.93 5.81
N ASN A 58 9.19 9.02 6.24
CA ASN A 58 10.32 9.44 5.42
C ASN A 58 11.10 8.27 4.79
N ASN A 59 10.75 7.02 5.12
CA ASN A 59 11.45 5.85 4.59
C ASN A 59 11.11 5.59 3.12
N LYS A 60 12.10 5.10 2.37
CA LYS A 60 11.92 4.66 0.99
C LYS A 60 11.20 3.31 0.95
N VAL A 61 10.03 3.30 0.31
CA VAL A 61 9.22 2.11 0.09
C VAL A 61 9.83 1.23 -1.00
N THR A 62 9.87 -0.07 -0.76
CA THR A 62 10.34 -1.11 -1.69
C THR A 62 9.20 -1.64 -2.57
N ARG A 63 9.55 -2.31 -3.68
CA ARG A 63 8.61 -3.03 -4.55
C ARG A 63 7.81 -4.06 -3.77
N ALA A 64 8.46 -4.78 -2.85
CA ALA A 64 7.79 -5.73 -1.96
C ALA A 64 6.70 -5.05 -1.11
N GLU A 65 7.04 -3.94 -0.45
CA GLU A 65 6.10 -3.21 0.40
C GLU A 65 4.95 -2.62 -0.43
N PHE A 66 5.26 -1.87 -1.50
CA PHE A 66 4.24 -1.24 -2.32
C PHE A 66 3.36 -2.26 -3.03
N GLY A 67 3.95 -3.31 -3.62
CA GLY A 67 3.20 -4.37 -4.28
C GLY A 67 2.31 -5.15 -3.31
N THR A 68 2.75 -5.38 -2.08
CA THR A 68 1.90 -5.98 -1.04
C THR A 68 0.69 -5.09 -0.73
N VAL A 69 0.93 -3.79 -0.55
CA VAL A 69 -0.14 -2.82 -0.28
C VAL A 69 -1.13 -2.73 -1.43
N LEU A 70 -0.65 -2.65 -2.68
CA LEU A 70 -1.49 -2.61 -3.87
C LEU A 70 -2.27 -3.91 -4.07
N SER A 71 -1.63 -5.05 -3.86
CA SER A 71 -2.30 -6.35 -3.95
C SER A 71 -3.40 -6.49 -2.89
N ARG A 72 -3.18 -6.00 -1.66
CA ARG A 72 -4.23 -5.94 -0.63
C ARG A 72 -5.38 -5.00 -1.01
N ALA A 73 -5.06 -3.88 -1.65
CA ALA A 73 -6.08 -2.98 -2.19
C ALA A 73 -6.98 -3.70 -3.20
N LEU A 74 -6.41 -4.50 -4.11
CA LEU A 74 -7.18 -5.19 -5.15
C LEU A 74 -7.86 -6.48 -4.68
N TYR A 75 -7.17 -7.27 -3.85
CA TYR A 75 -7.52 -8.67 -3.60
C TYR A 75 -7.67 -9.02 -2.11
N GLY A 76 -7.58 -8.02 -1.22
CA GLY A 76 -7.65 -8.23 0.22
C GLY A 76 -6.53 -9.13 0.74
N THR A 77 -6.86 -10.04 1.64
CA THR A 77 -5.89 -10.94 2.29
C THR A 77 -5.58 -12.21 1.49
N THR A 78 -6.21 -12.41 0.32
CA THR A 78 -6.13 -13.63 -0.51
C THR A 78 -4.71 -14.14 -0.77
N TYR A 79 -3.76 -13.23 -0.99
CA TYR A 79 -2.37 -13.57 -1.31
C TYR A 79 -1.39 -13.38 -0.13
N THR A 80 -1.91 -13.26 1.08
CA THR A 80 -1.09 -13.19 2.30
C THR A 80 -0.39 -14.53 2.49
N ALA A 81 0.93 -14.51 2.66
CA ALA A 81 1.69 -15.73 2.87
C ALA A 81 1.30 -16.42 4.18
N HIS A 82 1.18 -17.75 4.14
CA HIS A 82 1.09 -18.63 5.30
C HIS A 82 2.33 -19.52 5.35
N GLY A 83 3.05 -19.55 6.49
CA GLY A 83 4.29 -20.33 6.64
C GLY A 83 5.57 -19.55 6.31
N SER A 84 6.58 -20.23 5.78
CA SER A 84 7.95 -19.70 5.63
C SER A 84 8.19 -18.83 4.38
N ALA A 85 7.18 -18.66 3.52
CA ALA A 85 7.32 -17.86 2.33
C ALA A 85 7.46 -16.36 2.67
N PRO A 86 8.28 -15.59 1.94
CA PRO A 86 8.32 -14.14 2.10
C PRO A 86 6.93 -13.51 1.96
N TYR A 87 6.60 -12.59 2.87
CA TYR A 87 5.25 -12.01 2.99
C TYR A 87 4.70 -11.41 1.69
N TYR A 88 5.57 -10.96 0.78
CA TYR A 88 5.21 -10.29 -0.47
C TYR A 88 5.07 -11.25 -1.66
N GLN A 89 5.55 -12.50 -1.57
CA GLN A 89 5.73 -13.35 -2.74
C GLN A 89 4.42 -13.61 -3.50
N GLY A 90 3.36 -14.03 -2.79
CA GLY A 90 2.03 -14.25 -3.38
C GLY A 90 1.47 -12.96 -3.99
N HIS A 91 1.58 -11.85 -3.25
CA HIS A 91 1.11 -10.54 -3.70
C HIS A 91 1.79 -10.08 -5.01
N LEU A 92 3.11 -10.20 -5.11
CA LEU A 92 3.83 -9.78 -6.32
C LEU A 92 3.54 -10.69 -7.52
N ASN A 93 3.42 -12.01 -7.29
CA ASN A 93 3.05 -12.96 -8.34
C ASN A 93 1.67 -12.63 -8.92
N ALA A 94 0.68 -12.41 -8.05
CA ALA A 94 -0.67 -12.05 -8.49
C ALA A 94 -0.69 -10.74 -9.29
N LEU A 95 0.08 -9.73 -8.86
CA LEU A 95 0.19 -8.48 -9.61
C LEU A 95 0.87 -8.66 -10.98
N LYS A 96 1.80 -9.61 -11.10
CA LYS A 96 2.44 -9.94 -12.38
C LYS A 96 1.50 -10.69 -13.31
N GLU A 97 0.81 -11.70 -12.81
CA GLU A 97 -0.15 -12.50 -13.57
C GLU A 97 -1.30 -11.64 -14.12
N ASN A 98 -1.76 -10.67 -13.34
CA ASN A 98 -2.80 -9.73 -13.76
C ASN A 98 -2.27 -8.56 -14.62
N GLY A 99 -0.98 -8.54 -14.95
CA GLY A 99 -0.37 -7.49 -15.80
C GLY A 99 -0.28 -6.11 -15.15
N VAL A 100 -0.42 -6.03 -13.82
CA VAL A 100 -0.24 -4.78 -13.06
C VAL A 100 1.26 -4.48 -12.91
N MET A 101 2.07 -5.50 -12.68
CA MET A 101 3.50 -5.39 -12.39
C MET A 101 4.36 -6.29 -13.29
N ASN A 102 5.18 -5.71 -14.16
CA ASN A 102 6.03 -6.50 -15.07
C ASN A 102 7.33 -6.99 -14.39
N ASN A 103 7.93 -6.14 -13.54
CA ASN A 103 9.14 -6.45 -12.80
C ASN A 103 8.82 -6.56 -11.31
N ILE A 104 8.99 -7.75 -10.75
CA ILE A 104 8.67 -8.11 -9.36
C ILE A 104 9.90 -8.16 -8.44
N THR A 105 11.07 -7.63 -8.85
CA THR A 105 12.27 -7.63 -7.99
C THR A 105 11.99 -6.86 -6.68
N PRO A 106 11.97 -7.53 -5.52
CA PRO A 106 11.36 -7.00 -4.29
C PRO A 106 12.13 -5.84 -3.67
N THR A 107 13.45 -5.77 -3.89
CA THR A 107 14.35 -4.80 -3.26
C THR A 107 14.39 -3.43 -3.96
N ILE A 108 13.79 -3.32 -5.15
CA ILE A 108 13.76 -2.04 -5.89
C ILE A 108 13.05 -0.99 -5.05
N LYS A 109 13.66 0.19 -4.93
CA LYS A 109 13.02 1.35 -4.29
C LYS A 109 12.03 1.97 -5.26
N GLU A 110 10.79 2.10 -4.80
CA GLU A 110 9.70 2.59 -5.62
C GLU A 110 9.78 4.09 -5.84
N THR A 111 9.54 4.50 -7.08
CA THR A 111 9.37 5.90 -7.45
C THR A 111 7.89 6.20 -7.63
N ILE A 112 7.52 7.47 -7.45
CA ILE A 112 6.14 7.93 -7.62
C ILE A 112 5.61 7.58 -9.02
N GLY A 113 6.39 7.81 -10.07
CA GLY A 113 5.97 7.51 -11.44
C GLY A 113 5.73 6.02 -11.69
N THR A 114 6.56 5.15 -11.12
CA THR A 114 6.38 3.69 -11.26
C THR A 114 5.12 3.23 -10.53
N ALA A 115 4.90 3.72 -9.30
CA ALA A 115 3.70 3.44 -8.53
C ALA A 115 2.43 3.91 -9.28
N MET A 116 2.46 5.11 -9.85
CA MET A 116 1.33 5.63 -10.65
C MET A 116 1.04 4.75 -11.87
N LEU A 117 2.06 4.29 -12.61
CA LEU A 117 1.87 3.40 -13.75
C LEU A 117 1.21 2.07 -13.34
N MET A 118 1.59 1.52 -12.19
CA MET A 118 0.96 0.31 -11.64
C MET A 118 -0.50 0.55 -11.28
N LEU A 119 -0.82 1.67 -10.63
CA LEU A 119 -2.19 2.04 -10.30
C LEU A 119 -3.04 2.23 -11.58
N MET A 120 -2.50 2.84 -12.63
CA MET A 120 -3.19 2.97 -13.91
C MET A 120 -3.47 1.62 -14.56
N ARG A 121 -2.49 0.70 -14.53
CA ARG A 121 -2.70 -0.66 -15.06
C ARG A 121 -3.75 -1.42 -14.26
N ALA A 122 -3.73 -1.28 -12.94
CA ALA A 122 -4.72 -1.89 -12.07
C ALA A 122 -6.14 -1.35 -12.27
N ALA A 123 -6.29 -0.05 -12.58
CA ALA A 123 -7.59 0.55 -12.88
C ALA A 123 -8.20 0.10 -14.22
N ASN A 124 -7.35 -0.36 -15.16
CA ASN A 124 -7.74 -0.78 -16.50
C ASN A 124 -7.94 -2.29 -16.62
N LYS A 125 -8.08 -2.99 -15.50
CA LYS A 125 -8.30 -4.44 -15.40
C LYS A 125 -9.66 -4.69 -14.78
#